data_AF-A0A1G0RDX1-F1
#
_entry.id   AF-A0A1G0RDX1-F1
#
_cell.length_a   1.000
_cell.length_b   1.000
_cell.length_c   1.000
_cell.angle_alpha   90.00
_cell.angle_beta   90.00
_cell.angle_gamma   90.00
#
_symmetry.space_group_name_H-M   'P 1'
#
loop_
_entity.id
_entity.type
_entity.pdbx_description
1 polymer ?
#
loop_
_entity_poly.entity_id
_entity_poly.type
_entity_poly.pdbx_seq_one_letter_code
_entity_poly.pdbx_strand_id
1 'polypeptide(L)' 'NRVFDYEPRFYKPERDIMERRKRKLKFRSKKTIGRRKQTSPLIWLILAIIVIYFVLKLQSAF' A
#
# COMPACT_ATOMS: atom_id res chain seq x y z
N ASN A 1 22.05 2.29 -8.87
CA ASN A 1 22.56 1.71 -7.62
C ASN A 1 21.86 0.42 -7.26
N ARG A 2 22.52 -0.73 -7.42
CA ARG A 2 22.07 -2.02 -6.89
C ARG A 2 22.70 -2.19 -5.51
N VAL A 3 21.90 -2.16 -4.45
CA VAL A 3 22.39 -2.39 -3.08
C VAL A 3 22.76 -3.87 -2.99
N PHE A 4 24.05 -4.14 -2.80
CA PHE A 4 24.54 -5.51 -2.59
C PHE A 4 24.21 -5.92 -1.15
N ASP A 5 23.26 -6.85 -0.98
CA ASP A 5 23.01 -7.47 0.32
C ASP A 5 24.13 -8.49 0.58
N TYR A 6 25.14 -8.10 1.35
CA TYR A 6 26.12 -9.04 1.88
C TYR A 6 25.47 -9.84 3.01
N GLU A 7 25.12 -11.09 2.75
CA GLU A 7 24.87 -12.04 3.82
C GLU A 7 26.23 -12.57 4.30
N PRO A 8 26.63 -12.35 5.57
CA PRO A 8 27.91 -12.85 6.06
C PRO A 8 27.92 -14.38 5.95
N ARG A 9 28.93 -14.95 5.28
CA ARG A 9 29.02 -16.41 5.02
C ARG A 9 28.84 -17.30 6.26
N PHE A 10 29.10 -16.77 7.45
CA PHE A 10 29.03 -17.49 8.72
C PHE A 10 27.88 -17.05 9.63
N TYR A 11 27.06 -16.06 9.23
CA TYR A 11 25.91 -15.67 10.03
C TYR A 11 24.82 -16.73 9.88
N LYS A 12 24.50 -17.40 10.99
CA LYS A 12 23.38 -18.34 11.07
C LYS A 12 22.24 -17.63 11.79
N PRO A 13 21.31 -16.97 11.07
CA PRO A 13 20.20 -16.25 11.70
C PRO A 13 19.32 -17.17 12.56
N GLU A 14 19.33 -18.47 12.27
CA GLU A 14 18.69 -19.49 13.07
C GLU A 14 19.23 -19.56 14.50
N ARG A 15 20.48 -19.19 14.78
CA ARG A 15 21.06 -19.28 16.13
C ARG A 15 20.92 -17.98 16.91
N ASP A 16 20.54 -16.91 16.25
CA ASP A 16 20.39 -15.59 16.86
C ASP A 16 18.98 -15.43 17.46
N ILE A 17 18.92 -15.42 18.79
CA ILE A 17 17.69 -15.26 19.57
C ILE A 17 17.03 -13.92 19.26
N MET A 18 17.81 -12.87 19.00
CA MET A 18 17.29 -11.53 18.71
C MET A 18 16.68 -11.48 17.32
N GLU A 19 17.28 -12.13 16.32
CA GLU A 19 16.72 -12.19 14.97
C GLU A 19 15.43 -13.03 14.92
N ARG A 20 15.37 -14.16 15.64
CA ARG A 20 14.13 -14.94 15.83
C ARG A 20 13.02 -14.11 16.45
N ARG A 21 13.32 -13.31 17.49
CA ARG A 21 12.34 -12.41 18.13
C ARG A 21 11.87 -11.33 17.15
N LYS A 22 12.76 -10.72 16.38
CA LYS A 22 12.40 -9.72 15.35
C LYS A 22 11.52 -10.30 14.24
N ARG A 23 11.76 -11.55 13.81
CA ARG A 23 10.90 -12.28 12.85
C ARG A 23 9.51 -12.54 13.42
N LYS A 24 9.41 -13.00 14.67
CA LYS A 24 8.13 -13.22 15.37
C LYS A 24 7.33 -11.92 15.51
N LEU A 25 8.02 -10.81 15.79
CA LEU A 25 7.41 -9.50 15.96
C LEU A 25 7.04 -8.82 14.62
N LYS A 26 7.28 -9.47 13.47
CA LYS A 26 6.92 -8.98 12.11
C LYS A 26 7.36 -7.54 11.81
N PHE A 27 8.42 -7.03 12.45
CA PHE A 27 8.93 -5.67 12.23
C PHE A 27 9.37 -5.40 10.77
N ARG A 28 9.59 -6.46 9.97
CA ARG A 28 9.86 -6.38 8.52
C ARG A 28 8.61 -6.40 7.62
N SER A 29 7.42 -6.10 8.13
CA SER A 29 6.24 -5.93 7.26
C SER A 29 6.19 -4.55 6.60
N LYS A 30 7.27 -4.11 5.94
CA LYS A 30 7.22 -2.99 4.99
C LYS A 30 6.84 -3.42 3.57
N LYS A 31 6.74 -4.74 3.31
CA LYS A 31 6.36 -5.28 1.99
C LYS A 31 4.86 -5.13 1.65
N THR A 32 4.03 -4.66 2.57
CA THR A 32 2.59 -4.44 2.33
C THR A 32 2.23 -3.02 1.90
N ILE A 33 3.22 -2.16 1.62
CA ILE A 33 2.98 -0.83 0.98
C ILE A 33 2.88 -0.97 -0.56
N GLY A 34 3.03 -2.18 -1.11
CA GLY A 34 2.94 -2.44 -2.55
C GLY A 34 1.51 -2.49 -3.11
N ARG A 35 0.49 -2.61 -2.26
CA ARG A 35 -0.91 -2.51 -2.70
C ARG A 35 -1.36 -1.06 -2.55
N ARG A 36 -0.82 -0.16 -3.38
CA ARG A 36 -1.54 1.10 -3.66
C ARG A 36 -2.94 0.67 -4.02
N LYS A 37 -3.93 1.02 -3.18
CA LYS A 37 -5.34 0.82 -3.48
C LYS A 37 -5.55 1.47 -4.84
N GLN A 38 -5.62 0.69 -5.90
CA GLN A 38 -6.07 1.19 -7.19
C GLN A 38 -7.48 1.64 -6.90
N THR A 39 -7.65 2.95 -6.77
CA THR A 39 -8.98 3.54 -6.76
C THR A 39 -9.63 3.06 -8.04
N SER A 40 -10.67 2.24 -7.89
CA SER A 40 -11.35 1.68 -9.05
C SER A 40 -11.82 2.85 -9.91
N PRO A 41 -11.60 2.81 -11.24
CA PRO A 41 -12.10 3.85 -12.16
C PRO A 41 -13.63 4.01 -12.03
N LEU A 42 -14.33 3.02 -11.49
CA LEU A 42 -15.75 3.08 -11.17
C LEU A 42 -16.09 4.17 -10.13
N ILE A 43 -15.21 4.40 -9.15
CA ILE A 43 -15.43 5.44 -8.12
C ILE A 43 -15.42 6.83 -8.76
N TRP A 44 -14.53 7.04 -9.73
CA TRP A 44 -14.47 8.29 -10.51
C TRP A 44 -15.70 8.46 -11.41
N LEU A 45 -16.19 7.37 -12.02
CA LEU A 45 -17.40 7.40 -12.82
C LEU A 45 -18.63 7.79 -11.99
N ILE A 46 -18.79 7.18 -10.81
CA ILE A 46 -19.90 7.49 -9.88
C ILE A 46 -19.82 8.96 -9.43
N LEU A 47 -18.63 9.44 -9.10
CA LEU A 47 -18.41 10.83 -8.73
C LEU A 47 -18.82 11.80 -9.86
N ALA A 48 -18.43 11.50 -11.11
CA ALA A 48 -18.78 12.32 -12.26
C ALA A 48 -20.31 12.40 -12.47
N ILE A 49 -21.02 11.28 -12.34
CA ILE A 49 -22.49 11.22 -12.45
C ILE A 49 -23.14 12.09 -11.38
N ILE A 50 -22.66 12.01 -10.13
CA ILE A 50 -23.18 12.82 -9.02
C ILE A 50 -23.01 14.32 -9.33
N VAL A 51 -21.82 14.73 -9.77
CA VAL A 51 -21.54 16.13 -10.11
C VAL A 51 -22.46 16.63 -11.23
N ILE A 52 -22.61 15.85 -12.30
CA ILE A 52 -23.50 16.20 -13.43
C ILE A 52 -24.95 16.36 -12.95
N TYR A 53 -25.43 15.45 -12.10
CA TYR A 53 -26.79 15.53 -11.53
C TYR A 53 -27.01 16.83 -10.76
N PHE A 54 -26.07 17.22 -9.89
CA PHE A 54 -26.18 18.46 -9.13
C PHE A 54 -26.14 19.70 -10.01
N VAL A 55 -25.29 19.74 -11.03
CA VAL A 55 -25.22 20.85 -11.99
C VAL A 55 -26.54 21.02 -12.72
N LEU A 56 -27.10 19.94 -13.26
CA LEU A 56 -28.39 19.97 -13.94
C LEU A 56 -29.52 20.37 -12.98
N LYS A 57 -29.50 19.85 -11.75
CA LYS A 57 -30.54 20.17 -10.77
C LYS A 57 -30.50 21.64 -10.37
N LEU A 58 -29.30 22.20 -10.16
CA LEU A 58 -29.12 23.61 -9.86
C LEU A 58 -29.52 24.47 -11.06
N GLN A 59 -29.10 24.12 -12.28
CA GLN A 59 -29.51 24.84 -13.49
C GLN A 59 -31.02 24.79 -13.73
N SER A 60 -31.70 23.70 -13.37
CA SER A 60 -33.17 23.60 -13.45
C SER A 60 -33.90 24.33 -12.32
N ALA A 61 -33.19 24.71 -11.26
CA ALA A 61 -33.74 25.40 -10.10
C ALA A 61 -33.53 26.92 -10.14
N PHE A 62 -32.60 27.40 -10.98
CA PHE A 62 -32.43 28.81 -11.36
C PHE A 62 -33.21 29.10 -12.64
#